data_AF-A0A2W4SY99-F1
#
_entry.id   AF-A0A2W4SY99-F1
#
_cell.length_a   1.000
_cell.length_b   1.000
_cell.length_c   1.000
_cell.angle_alpha   90.00
_cell.angle_beta   90.00
_cell.angle_gamma   90.00
#
_symmetry.space_group_name_H-M   'P 1'
#
loop_
_entity.id
_entity.type
_entity.pdbx_description
1 polymer ?
#
loop_
_entity_poly.entity_id
_entity_poly.type
_entity_poly.pdbx_seq_one_letter_code
_entity_poly.pdbx_strand_id
1 'polypeptide(L)'
;MQAGTDGFGGFLAASIGATLVGLAGLGVGVLLGVSTRTRAAATGAALAAWFAAAVLYDLAAILVLQLFGSGDVDGLLVALLTLNPIDGARTLGLVSLGADVLLGPTGAALEHALGGAGGAWILASLAAWLVAPLGVAAWRFGRRDF
;
A
#
# COMPACT_ATOMS: atom_id res chain seq x y z
N MET A 1 4.01 -31.39 -9.03
CA MET A 1 2.80 -31.00 -8.25
C MET A 1 3.20 -30.83 -6.79
N GLN A 2 3.70 -29.66 -6.41
CA GLN A 2 4.05 -29.27 -5.02
C GLN A 2 3.10 -28.14 -4.55
N ALA A 3 1.80 -28.29 -4.84
CA ALA A 3 0.82 -27.19 -4.69
C ALA A 3 0.04 -27.21 -3.35
N GLY A 4 0.32 -28.15 -2.44
CA GLY A 4 -0.56 -28.42 -1.30
C GLY A 4 -0.43 -27.44 -0.13
N THR A 5 0.79 -27.05 0.23
CA THR A 5 1.08 -26.20 1.41
C THR A 5 1.56 -24.82 1.03
N ASP A 6 2.40 -24.72 0.01
CA ASP A 6 3.07 -23.48 -0.38
C ASP A 6 2.08 -22.51 -1.05
N GLY A 7 1.16 -23.05 -1.87
CA GLY A 7 0.08 -22.25 -2.47
C GLY A 7 -0.95 -21.75 -1.45
N PHE A 8 -1.19 -22.51 -0.37
CA PHE A 8 -2.12 -22.09 0.69
C PHE A 8 -1.54 -20.93 1.50
N GLY A 9 -0.26 -21.00 1.87
CA GLY A 9 0.44 -19.90 2.54
C GLY A 9 0.43 -18.62 1.71
N GLY A 10 0.74 -18.73 0.40
CA GLY A 10 0.70 -17.61 -0.53
C GLY A 10 -0.68 -16.97 -0.66
N PHE A 11 -1.72 -17.79 -0.77
CA PHE A 11 -3.11 -17.34 -0.83
C PHE A 11 -3.54 -16.60 0.44
N LEU A 12 -3.16 -17.10 1.62
CA LEU A 12 -3.46 -16.45 2.89
C LEU A 12 -2.78 -15.08 2.98
N ALA A 13 -1.50 -15.00 2.63
CA ALA A 13 -0.76 -13.74 2.64
C ALA A 13 -1.38 -12.70 1.69
N ALA A 14 -1.77 -13.10 0.48
CA ALA A 14 -2.47 -12.22 -0.47
C ALA A 14 -3.84 -11.76 0.08
N SER A 15 -4.60 -12.65 0.72
CA SER A 15 -5.91 -12.35 1.32
C SER A 15 -5.79 -11.38 2.50
N ILE A 16 -4.78 -11.56 3.34
CA ILE A 16 -4.46 -10.63 4.44
C ILE A 16 -4.06 -9.28 3.88
N GLY A 17 -3.18 -9.24 2.86
CA GLY A 17 -2.78 -8.01 2.19
C GLY A 17 -3.98 -7.23 1.61
N ALA A 18 -4.87 -7.92 0.91
CA ALA A 18 -6.09 -7.31 0.36
C ALA A 18 -7.01 -6.75 1.46
N THR A 19 -7.14 -7.47 2.57
CA THR A 19 -7.93 -7.03 3.74
C THR A 19 -7.31 -5.78 4.37
N LEU A 20 -5.99 -5.75 4.55
CA LEU A 20 -5.27 -4.59 5.10
C LEU A 20 -5.43 -3.35 4.23
N VAL A 21 -5.40 -3.50 2.90
CA VAL A 21 -5.67 -2.38 1.98
C VAL A 21 -7.10 -1.88 2.12
N GLY A 22 -8.08 -2.77 2.23
CA GLY A 22 -9.47 -2.40 2.51
C GLY A 22 -9.60 -1.62 3.81
N LEU A 23 -8.95 -2.09 4.88
CA LEU A 23 -8.93 -1.40 6.18
C LEU A 23 -8.22 -0.05 6.12
N ALA A 24 -7.11 0.07 5.39
CA ALA A 24 -6.43 1.34 5.16
C ALA A 24 -7.35 2.35 4.46
N GLY A 25 -8.10 1.91 3.44
CA GLY A 25 -9.10 2.74 2.76
C GLY A 25 -10.22 3.20 3.68
N LEU A 26 -10.71 2.31 4.56
CA LEU A 26 -11.67 2.68 5.59
C LEU A 26 -11.07 3.69 6.59
N GLY A 27 -9.81 3.52 7.00
CA GLY A 27 -9.11 4.44 7.89
C GLY A 27 -9.01 5.85 7.30
N VAL A 28 -8.61 5.95 6.02
CA VAL A 28 -8.60 7.23 5.27
C VAL A 28 -10.01 7.81 5.16
N GLY A 29 -11.02 6.97 4.89
CA GLY A 29 -12.42 7.39 4.84
C GLY A 29 -12.90 7.98 6.18
N VAL A 30 -12.55 7.36 7.30
CA VAL A 30 -12.85 7.87 8.65
C VAL A 30 -12.16 9.21 8.88
N LEU A 31 -10.87 9.33 8.54
CA LEU A 31 -10.12 10.57 8.66
C LEU A 31 -10.76 11.73 7.88
N LEU A 32 -11.20 11.46 6.65
CA LEU A 32 -11.88 12.45 5.81
C LEU A 32 -13.29 12.76 6.33
N GLY A 33 -14.00 11.76 6.87
CA GLY A 33 -15.29 11.92 7.54
C GLY A 33 -15.21 12.88 8.72
N VAL A 34 -14.25 12.70 9.63
CA VAL A 34 -14.06 13.63 10.75
C VAL A 34 -13.51 14.98 10.30
N SER A 35 -12.93 15.09 9.10
CA SER A 35 -12.33 16.34 8.61
C SER A 35 -13.29 17.22 7.82
N THR A 36 -14.42 16.68 7.34
CA THR A 36 -15.38 17.38 6.49
C THR A 36 -16.71 17.65 7.21
N ARG A 37 -17.49 18.61 6.69
CA ARG A 37 -18.73 19.08 7.34
C ARG A 37 -19.97 18.28 6.94
N THR A 38 -19.95 17.64 5.77
CA THR A 38 -21.09 16.89 5.24
C THR A 38 -20.67 15.49 4.83
N ARG A 39 -21.58 14.51 5.01
CA ARG A 39 -21.36 13.12 4.62
C ARG A 39 -21.06 12.97 3.13
N ALA A 40 -21.74 13.74 2.28
CA ALA A 40 -21.53 13.70 0.83
C ALA A 40 -20.11 14.15 0.45
N ALA A 41 -19.60 15.23 1.06
CA ALA A 41 -18.24 15.69 0.83
C ALA A 41 -17.19 14.69 1.33
N ALA A 42 -17.43 14.06 2.49
CA ALA A 42 -16.56 13.00 3.02
C ALA A 42 -16.42 11.84 2.04
N THR A 43 -17.55 11.30 1.57
CA THR A 43 -17.58 10.17 0.65
C THR A 43 -16.91 10.53 -0.68
N GLY A 44 -17.21 11.71 -1.23
CA GLY A 44 -16.58 12.19 -2.47
C GLY A 44 -15.06 12.33 -2.33
N ALA A 45 -14.59 12.90 -1.22
CA ALA A 45 -13.16 13.04 -0.94
C ALA A 45 -12.48 11.67 -0.76
N ALA A 46 -13.11 10.72 -0.08
CA ALA A 46 -12.58 9.38 0.11
C ALA A 46 -12.45 8.62 -1.22
N LEU A 47 -13.48 8.70 -2.06
CA LEU A 47 -13.45 8.13 -3.41
C LEU A 47 -12.34 8.77 -4.26
N ALA A 48 -12.22 10.09 -4.25
CA ALA A 48 -11.18 10.80 -4.99
C ALA A 48 -9.77 10.44 -4.50
N ALA A 49 -9.57 10.36 -3.18
CA ALA A 49 -8.30 9.96 -2.58
C ALA A 49 -7.91 8.53 -2.98
N TRP A 50 -8.87 7.60 -2.94
CA TRP A 50 -8.61 6.21 -3.31
C TRP A 50 -8.39 6.03 -4.81
N PHE A 51 -9.14 6.75 -5.64
CA PHE A 51 -8.90 6.82 -7.08
C PHE A 51 -7.51 7.38 -7.39
N ALA A 52 -7.09 8.43 -6.67
CA ALA A 52 -5.75 8.98 -6.81
C ALA A 52 -4.68 7.93 -6.45
N ALA A 53 -4.85 7.21 -5.35
CA ALA A 53 -3.93 6.14 -4.96
C ALA A 53 -3.91 4.96 -5.96
N ALA A 54 -5.05 4.61 -6.56
CA ALA A 54 -5.16 3.46 -7.46
C ALA A 54 -4.72 3.74 -8.90
N VAL A 55 -4.77 5.00 -9.36
CA VAL A 55 -4.54 5.36 -10.77
C VAL A 55 -3.54 6.49 -10.93
N LEU A 56 -3.77 7.62 -10.24
CA LEU A 56 -2.91 8.79 -10.40
C LEU A 56 -1.52 8.53 -9.83
N TYR A 57 -1.44 7.75 -8.75
CA TYR A 57 -0.19 7.34 -8.14
C TYR A 57 0.63 6.48 -9.11
N ASP A 58 0.02 5.47 -9.74
CA ASP A 58 0.71 4.61 -10.71
C ASP A 58 1.28 5.41 -11.88
N LEU A 59 0.49 6.35 -12.43
CA LEU A 59 0.94 7.26 -13.48
C LEU A 59 2.08 8.17 -13.01
N ALA A 60 1.99 8.71 -11.80
CA ALA A 60 3.03 9.54 -11.22
C ALA A 60 4.31 8.74 -10.94
N ALA A 61 4.20 7.51 -10.45
CA ALA A 61 5.31 6.61 -10.21
C ALA A 61 6.05 6.30 -11.50
N ILE A 62 5.31 5.99 -12.59
CA ILE A 62 5.91 5.82 -13.92
C ILE A 62 6.66 7.08 -14.35
N LEU A 63 6.04 8.26 -14.22
CA LEU A 63 6.69 9.52 -14.59
C LEU A 63 7.97 9.78 -13.76
N VAL A 64 7.92 9.54 -12.45
CA VAL A 64 9.07 9.68 -11.54
C VAL A 64 10.19 8.72 -11.97
N LEU A 65 9.88 7.46 -12.25
CA LEU A 65 10.86 6.49 -12.72
C LEU A 65 11.43 6.87 -14.10
N GLN A 66 10.64 7.47 -14.99
CA GLN A 66 11.12 7.95 -16.28
C GLN A 66 12.09 9.15 -16.15
N LEU A 67 11.86 10.03 -15.16
CA LEU A 67 12.65 11.24 -14.97
C LEU A 67 13.93 10.99 -14.15
N PHE A 68 13.84 10.14 -13.13
CA PHE A 68 14.89 9.90 -12.14
C PHE A 68 15.51 8.50 -12.23
N GLY A 69 15.06 7.68 -13.19
CA GLY A 69 15.49 6.28 -13.32
C GLY A 69 16.88 6.06 -13.91
N SER A 70 17.67 7.11 -14.13
CA SER A 70 19.04 7.03 -14.63
C SER A 70 20.03 6.76 -13.49
N GLY A 71 19.97 5.58 -12.89
CA GLY A 71 20.89 5.18 -11.80
C GLY A 71 20.43 3.94 -11.02
N ASP A 72 20.93 3.81 -9.79
CA ASP A 72 20.41 2.83 -8.82
C ASP A 72 19.01 3.27 -8.37
N VAL A 73 18.00 2.61 -8.93
CA VAL A 73 16.58 2.92 -8.71
C VAL A 73 15.98 2.11 -7.56
N ASP A 74 16.76 1.24 -6.92
CA ASP A 74 16.20 0.25 -5.99
C ASP A 74 15.54 0.95 -4.80
N GLY A 75 16.22 1.95 -4.23
CA GLY A 75 15.67 2.77 -3.15
C GLY A 75 14.43 3.58 -3.56
N LEU A 76 14.39 4.08 -4.79
CA LEU A 76 13.25 4.84 -5.32
C LEU A 76 12.04 3.93 -5.55
N LEU A 77 12.25 2.74 -6.11
CA LEU A 77 11.21 1.73 -6.31
C LEU A 77 10.62 1.27 -4.98
N VAL A 78 11.47 0.98 -3.99
CA VAL A 78 11.01 0.62 -2.63
C VAL A 78 10.21 1.76 -2.00
N ALA A 79 10.68 3.00 -2.11
CA ALA A 79 9.96 4.16 -1.59
C ALA A 79 8.58 4.30 -2.25
N LEU A 80 8.52 4.24 -3.59
CA LEU A 80 7.28 4.30 -4.35
C LEU A 80 6.32 3.16 -3.98
N LEU A 81 6.84 1.96 -3.76
CA LEU A 81 6.04 0.81 -3.35
C LEU A 81 5.45 0.99 -1.95
N THR A 82 6.23 1.51 -1.01
CA THR A 82 5.80 1.68 0.38
C THR A 82 4.76 2.78 0.57
N LEU A 83 4.81 3.78 -0.29
CA LEU A 83 3.92 4.94 -0.25
C LEU A 83 2.56 4.64 -0.92
N ASN A 84 2.42 3.54 -1.66
CA ASN A 84 1.14 3.06 -2.17
C ASN A 84 0.74 1.71 -1.54
N PRO A 85 -0.25 1.68 -0.64
CA PRO A 85 -0.68 0.43 -0.01
C PRO A 85 -1.25 -0.57 -1.02
N ILE A 86 -1.80 -0.11 -2.14
CA ILE A 86 -2.35 -0.99 -3.18
C ILE A 86 -1.23 -1.78 -3.86
N ASP A 87 -0.16 -1.11 -4.25
CA ASP A 87 1.00 -1.76 -4.86
C ASP A 87 1.77 -2.63 -3.87
N GLY A 88 1.88 -2.18 -2.62
CA GLY A 88 2.44 -2.97 -1.54
C GLY A 88 1.72 -4.32 -1.41
N ALA A 89 0.40 -4.32 -1.25
CA ALA A 89 -0.36 -5.57 -1.13
C ALA A 89 -0.28 -6.45 -2.39
N ARG A 90 -0.29 -5.86 -3.59
CA ARG A 90 -0.08 -6.59 -4.85
C ARG A 90 1.28 -7.29 -4.84
N THR A 91 2.33 -6.58 -4.43
CA THR A 91 3.69 -7.09 -4.37
C THR A 91 3.83 -8.20 -3.35
N LEU A 92 3.27 -8.01 -2.16
CA LEU A 92 3.26 -9.02 -1.11
C LEU A 92 2.51 -10.29 -1.56
N GLY A 93 1.38 -10.13 -2.26
CA GLY A 93 0.64 -11.25 -2.83
C GLY A 93 1.45 -12.01 -3.89
N LEU A 94 2.08 -11.31 -4.82
CA LEU A 94 2.89 -11.92 -5.89
C LEU A 94 4.12 -12.64 -5.35
N VAL A 95 4.86 -12.03 -4.41
CA VAL A 95 6.00 -12.69 -3.73
C VAL A 95 5.53 -13.92 -2.98
N SER A 96 4.44 -13.83 -2.23
CA SER A 96 3.95 -14.96 -1.42
C SER A 96 3.42 -16.12 -2.26
N LEU A 97 2.95 -15.84 -3.48
CA LEU A 97 2.50 -16.85 -4.44
C LEU A 97 3.63 -17.45 -5.29
N GLY A 98 4.90 -17.04 -5.08
CA GLY A 98 6.04 -17.48 -5.90
C GLY A 98 5.98 -16.92 -7.33
N ALA A 99 5.32 -15.79 -7.52
CA ALA A 99 5.16 -15.09 -8.79
C ALA A 99 5.92 -13.75 -8.79
N ASP A 100 7.00 -13.66 -8.01
CA ASP A 100 7.90 -12.51 -7.88
C ASP A 100 8.55 -12.11 -9.21
N VAL A 101 8.76 -13.06 -10.12
CA VAL A 101 9.18 -12.81 -11.51
C VAL A 101 8.25 -11.80 -12.22
N LEU A 102 6.95 -11.77 -11.89
CA LEU A 102 5.99 -10.84 -12.49
C LEU A 102 6.19 -9.39 -12.02
N LEU A 103 6.93 -9.16 -10.94
CA LEU A 103 7.26 -7.83 -10.45
C LEU A 103 8.36 -7.17 -11.27
N GLY A 104 9.13 -7.95 -12.03
CA GLY A 104 10.24 -7.47 -12.85
C GLY A 104 11.25 -6.65 -12.03
N PRO A 105 11.60 -5.43 -12.47
CA PRO A 105 12.54 -4.56 -11.76
C PRO A 105 12.15 -4.28 -10.30
N THR A 106 10.85 -4.22 -10.00
CA THR A 106 10.33 -3.96 -8.65
C THR A 106 10.66 -5.09 -7.68
N GLY A 107 10.61 -6.35 -8.15
CA GLY A 107 10.97 -7.52 -7.33
C GLY A 107 12.47 -7.60 -7.07
N ALA A 108 13.27 -7.35 -8.12
CA ALA A 108 14.73 -7.30 -8.00
C ALA A 108 15.19 -6.18 -7.05
N ALA A 109 14.58 -4.99 -7.16
CA ALA A 109 14.86 -3.86 -6.27
C ALA A 109 14.51 -4.17 -4.80
N LEU A 110 13.40 -4.87 -4.55
CA LEU A 110 13.00 -5.26 -3.21
C LEU A 110 14.02 -6.23 -2.59
N GLU A 111 14.47 -7.22 -3.37
CA GLU A 111 15.48 -8.20 -2.93
C GLU A 111 16.86 -7.56 -2.76
N HIS A 112 17.29 -6.68 -3.67
CA HIS A 112 18.57 -5.98 -3.54
C HIS A 112 18.59 -4.99 -2.37
N ALA A 113 17.52 -4.24 -2.16
CA ALA A 113 17.47 -3.20 -1.13
C ALA A 113 17.14 -3.74 0.27
N LEU A 114 16.31 -4.79 0.37
CA LEU A 114 15.78 -5.29 1.64
C LEU A 114 16.04 -6.80 1.86
N GLY A 115 16.48 -7.53 0.84
CA GLY A 115 16.67 -8.99 0.87
C GLY A 115 15.42 -9.71 1.38
N GLY A 116 15.64 -10.75 2.19
CA GLY A 116 14.57 -11.51 2.83
C GLY A 116 13.65 -10.70 3.77
N ALA A 117 13.96 -9.43 4.08
CA ALA A 117 13.09 -8.56 4.87
C ALA A 117 12.04 -7.80 4.03
N GLY A 118 12.09 -7.86 2.69
CA GLY A 118 11.19 -7.11 1.80
C GLY A 118 9.70 -7.36 2.08
N GLY A 119 9.31 -8.63 2.26
CA GLY A 119 7.91 -8.97 2.58
C GLY A 119 7.44 -8.42 3.93
N ALA A 120 8.29 -8.48 4.96
CA ALA A 120 7.99 -7.93 6.28
C ALA A 120 7.88 -6.40 6.26
N TRP A 121 8.74 -5.74 5.47
CA TRP A 121 8.71 -4.29 5.27
C TRP A 121 7.40 -3.83 4.63
N ILE A 122 6.95 -4.51 3.58
CA ILE A 122 5.66 -4.21 2.93
C ILE A 122 4.49 -4.46 3.91
N LEU A 123 4.54 -5.54 4.69
CA LEU A 123 3.50 -5.78 5.69
C LEU A 123 3.43 -4.65 6.73
N ALA A 124 4.58 -4.17 7.17
CA ALA A 124 4.68 -3.05 8.10
C ALA A 124 4.17 -1.74 7.47
N SER A 125 4.45 -1.48 6.18
CA SER A 125 3.93 -0.30 5.49
C SER A 125 2.39 -0.34 5.36
N LEU A 126 1.82 -1.51 5.06
CA LEU A 126 0.36 -1.71 5.03
C LEU A 126 -0.28 -1.47 6.40
N ALA A 127 0.34 -1.99 7.47
CA ALA A 127 -0.13 -1.73 8.83
C ALA A 127 -0.03 -0.24 9.19
N ALA A 128 1.04 0.44 8.78
CA ALA A 128 1.18 1.88 8.99
C ALA A 128 0.09 2.68 8.26
N TRP A 129 -0.26 2.29 7.04
CA TRP A 129 -1.36 2.89 6.27
C TRP A 129 -2.75 2.70 6.91
N LEU A 130 -2.92 1.70 7.76
CA LEU A 130 -4.12 1.55 8.59
C LEU A 130 -4.05 2.42 9.86
N VAL A 131 -2.96 2.29 10.61
CA VAL A 131 -2.82 2.91 11.93
C VAL A 131 -2.69 4.44 11.83
N ALA A 132 -1.95 4.96 10.86
CA ALA A 132 -1.71 6.38 10.71
C ALA A 132 -3.01 7.20 10.49
N PRO A 133 -3.87 6.92 9.49
CA PRO A 133 -5.08 7.72 9.30
C PRO A 133 -6.07 7.57 10.46
N LEU A 134 -6.17 6.40 11.08
CA LEU A 134 -7.00 6.20 12.27
C LEU A 134 -6.48 6.98 13.49
N GLY A 135 -5.16 6.99 13.71
CA GLY A 135 -4.54 7.76 14.78
C GLY A 135 -4.75 9.26 14.61
N VAL A 136 -4.60 9.77 13.38
CA VAL A 136 -4.88 11.18 13.07
C VAL A 136 -6.38 11.50 13.25
N ALA A 137 -7.26 10.58 12.85
CA ALA A 137 -8.70 10.75 13.03
C ALA A 137 -9.08 10.84 14.52
N ALA A 138 -8.55 9.92 15.35
CA ALA A 138 -8.79 9.90 16.79
C ALA A 138 -8.28 11.17 17.47
N TRP A 139 -7.08 11.64 17.13
CA TRP A 139 -6.53 12.89 17.64
C TRP A 139 -7.38 14.11 17.24
N ARG A 140 -7.86 14.15 15.99
CA ARG A 140 -8.69 15.26 15.50
C ARG A 140 -10.09 15.25 16.11
N PHE A 141 -10.62 14.08 16.45
CA PHE A 141 -11.87 13.92 17.19
C PHE A 141 -11.71 14.47 18.62
N GLY A 142 -10.69 14.02 19.36
CA GLY A 142 -10.45 14.48 20.74
C GLY A 142 -10.14 15.98 20.89
N ARG A 143 -9.72 16.66 19.82
CA ARG A 143 -9.55 18.12 19.80
C ARG A 143 -10.84 18.93 19.58
N ARG A 144 -11.93 18.28 19.16
CA ARG A 144 -13.22 18.97 18.96
C ARG A 144 -14.16 18.88 20.16
N ASP A 145 -13.82 18.06 21.15
CA ASP A 145 -14.63 17.83 22.36
C ASP A 145 -14.24 18.74 23.56
N PHE A 146 -13.63 19.91 23.31
CA PHE A 146 -13.37 20.94 24.35
C PHE A 146 -13.73 22.35 23.87
#